data_AF-G8NWN5-F1
#
_entry.id   AF-G8NWN5-F1
#
_cell.length_a   1.000
_cell.length_b   1.000
_cell.length_c   1.000
_cell.angle_alpha   90.00
_cell.angle_beta   90.00
_cell.angle_gamma   90.00
#
_symmetry.space_group_name_H-M   'P 1'
#
loop_
_entity.id
_entity.type
_entity.pdbx_description
1 polymer ?
#
loop_
_entity_poly.entity_id
_entity_poly.type
_entity_poly.pdbx_seq_one_letter_code
_entity_poly.pdbx_strand_id
1 'polypeptide(L)'
;MPLVRKVGMSLGPFLLRAAFVVCLMATMFLLLNHRWFGTYAAQFRTPNGATADGSWIGIVEAYEPNGDKILDRATAIQFKLHLDDPFVKRYQGTGKLFTRGNAEPRFYNDVHFMINSQDVLSGSVSGTTMSPDDHDSDVDIKGTFQKNKFVVSQLALHDYKYRGVLHLGNDADYQALCNSLNGTKDSSASR
;
A
#
# COMPACT_ATOMS: atom_id res chain seq x y z
N MET A 1 18.73 52.62 57.52
CA MET A 1 18.34 52.41 56.11
C MET A 1 19.02 51.14 55.61
N PRO A 2 18.28 50.11 55.15
CA PRO A 2 18.91 48.88 54.64
C PRO A 2 19.39 49.09 53.20
N LEU A 3 20.64 48.71 52.91
CA LEU A 3 21.17 48.62 51.55
C LEU A 3 20.50 47.45 50.82
N VAL A 4 19.65 47.77 49.85
CA VAL A 4 19.15 46.81 48.87
C VAL A 4 20.30 46.47 47.91
N ARG A 5 20.97 45.35 48.15
CA ARG A 5 22.01 44.82 47.28
C ARG A 5 21.34 44.28 46.01
N LYS A 6 21.28 45.09 44.94
CA LYS A 6 20.88 44.63 43.60
C LYS A 6 21.92 43.61 43.12
N VAL A 7 21.59 42.33 43.19
CA VAL A 7 22.34 41.25 42.55
C VAL A 7 22.06 41.33 41.05
N GLY A 8 22.79 42.20 40.36
CA GLY A 8 22.83 42.20 38.90
C GLY A 8 23.59 40.97 38.45
N MET A 9 22.89 39.85 38.21
CA MET A 9 23.49 38.74 37.47
C MET A 9 23.77 39.22 36.04
N SER A 10 25.05 39.22 35.68
CA SER A 10 25.50 39.48 34.31
C SER A 10 24.75 38.56 33.34
N LEU A 11 24.26 39.13 32.23
CA LEU A 11 23.41 38.45 31.25
C LEU A 11 24.12 37.22 30.65
N GLY A 12 25.44 37.28 30.48
CA GLY A 12 26.28 36.20 29.93
C GLY A 12 26.25 34.90 30.73
N PRO A 13 26.64 34.89 32.02
CA PRO A 13 26.59 33.67 32.85
C PRO A 13 25.16 33.17 33.10
N PHE A 14 24.13 34.01 33.03
CA PHE A 14 22.74 33.57 33.07
C PHE A 14 22.36 32.81 31.80
N LEU A 15 22.67 33.34 30.62
CA LEU A 15 22.41 32.69 29.33
C LEU A 15 23.18 31.37 29.19
N LEU A 16 24.43 31.32 29.64
CA LEU A 16 25.25 30.10 29.61
C LEU A 16 24.65 28.99 30.49
N ARG A 17 24.17 29.35 31.69
CA ARG A 17 23.48 28.42 32.59
C ARG A 17 22.15 27.95 32.01
N ALA A 18 21.37 28.86 31.43
CA ALA A 18 20.12 28.52 30.77
C ALA A 18 20.34 27.55 29.61
N ALA A 19 21.33 27.81 28.74
CA ALA A 19 21.69 26.93 27.64
C ALA A 19 22.13 25.55 28.14
N PHE A 20 22.94 25.49 29.20
CA PHE A 20 23.37 24.23 29.81
C PHE A 20 22.19 23.42 30.37
N VAL A 21 21.25 24.07 31.06
CA VAL A 21 20.05 23.41 31.58
C VAL A 21 19.15 22.91 30.44
N VAL A 22 18.98 23.69 29.37
CA VAL A 22 18.21 23.28 28.19
C VAL A 22 18.88 22.08 27.49
N CYS A 23 20.21 22.08 27.33
CA CYS A 23 20.94 20.94 26.78
C CYS A 23 20.78 19.68 27.66
N LEU A 24 20.84 19.81 28.98
CA LEU A 24 20.62 18.69 29.89
C LEU A 24 19.19 18.14 29.77
N MET A 25 18.18 19.02 29.75
CA MET A 25 16.78 18.60 29.58
C MET A 25 16.54 17.94 28.23
N ALA A 26 17.10 18.48 27.14
CA ALA A 26 17.00 17.87 25.82
C ALA A 26 17.67 16.49 25.78
N THR A 27 18.84 16.35 26.41
CA THR A 27 19.56 15.06 26.46
C THR A 27 18.80 14.02 27.29
N MET A 28 18.25 14.40 28.45
CA MET A 28 17.38 13.53 29.25
C MET A 28 16.12 13.13 28.47
N PHE A 29 15.48 14.08 27.78
CA PHE A 29 14.32 13.82 26.96
C PHE A 29 14.63 12.81 25.83
N LEU A 30 15.76 12.99 25.13
CA LEU A 30 16.21 12.06 24.10
C LEU A 30 16.51 10.66 24.67
N LEU A 31 17.15 10.56 25.83
CA LEU A 31 17.47 9.27 26.47
C LEU A 31 16.22 8.53 26.96
N LEU A 32 15.29 9.25 27.60
CA LEU A 32 14.04 8.69 28.10
C LEU A 32 13.12 8.24 26.96
N ASN A 33 13.13 8.98 25.85
CA ASN A 33 12.32 8.67 24.67
C ASN A 33 13.08 7.89 23.60
N HIS A 34 14.33 7.46 23.84
CA HIS A 34 15.16 6.81 22.80
C HIS A 34 14.51 5.53 22.27
N ARG A 35 13.71 4.83 23.09
CA ARG A 35 12.94 3.66 22.65
C ARG A 35 11.81 4.03 21.69
N TRP A 36 11.12 5.13 21.96
CA TRP A 36 10.07 5.65 21.09
C TRP A 36 10.68 6.14 19.76
N PHE A 37 11.74 6.94 19.82
CA PHE A 37 12.46 7.39 18.63
C PHE A 37 13.14 6.23 17.89
N GLY A 38 13.67 5.23 18.58
CA GLY A 38 14.26 4.04 17.97
C GLY A 38 13.23 3.15 17.30
N THR A 39 12.00 3.09 17.83
CA THR A 39 10.88 2.35 17.21
C THR A 39 10.33 3.09 16.00
N TYR A 40 10.18 4.42 16.08
CA TYR A 40 9.87 5.27 14.92
C TYR A 40 10.99 5.22 13.86
N ALA A 41 12.26 5.32 14.26
CA ALA A 41 13.41 5.22 13.36
C ALA A 41 13.58 3.83 12.73
N ALA A 42 13.18 2.77 13.43
CA ALA A 42 13.14 1.42 12.88
C ALA A 42 12.05 1.28 11.79
N GLN A 43 10.97 2.06 11.83
CA GLN A 43 10.01 2.16 10.72
C GLN A 43 10.61 2.89 9.51
N PHE A 44 11.66 3.70 9.70
CA PHE A 44 12.38 4.42 8.64
C PHE A 44 13.64 3.70 8.13
N ARG A 45 13.95 2.49 8.61
CA ARG A 45 14.98 1.65 7.97
C ARG A 45 14.44 1.19 6.63
N THR A 46 15.03 1.71 5.54
CA THR A 46 14.81 1.22 4.18
C THR A 46 15.03 -0.30 4.15
N PRO A 47 13.97 -1.12 4.00
CA PRO A 47 14.14 -2.56 3.89
C PRO A 47 14.72 -2.84 2.51
N ASN A 48 16.00 -3.24 2.51
CA ASN A 48 16.77 -3.68 1.37
C ASN A 48 15.97 -4.59 0.42
N GLY A 49 15.93 -4.21 -0.87
CA GLY A 49 16.07 -5.14 -1.99
C GLY A 49 14.82 -5.63 -2.71
N ALA A 50 13.61 -5.55 -2.14
CA ALA A 50 12.38 -5.95 -2.83
C ALA A 50 11.52 -4.71 -3.11
N THR A 51 11.43 -4.33 -4.38
CA THR A 51 10.51 -3.29 -4.87
C THR A 51 9.24 -3.94 -5.38
N ALA A 52 8.09 -3.32 -5.11
CA ALA A 52 6.84 -3.65 -5.77
C ALA A 52 6.64 -2.88 -7.08
N ASP A 53 7.67 -2.17 -7.57
CA ASP A 53 7.65 -1.52 -8.88
C ASP A 53 7.47 -2.54 -9.99
N GLY A 54 6.64 -2.18 -10.96
CA GLY A 54 6.40 -2.97 -12.17
C GLY A 54 4.94 -3.37 -12.34
N SER A 55 4.70 -4.24 -13.31
CA SER A 55 3.37 -4.74 -13.62
C SER A 55 3.13 -6.08 -12.95
N TRP A 56 2.14 -6.15 -12.07
CA TRP A 56 1.73 -7.33 -11.32
C TRP A 56 0.45 -7.89 -11.91
N ILE A 57 0.49 -9.14 -12.34
CA ILE A 57 -0.57 -9.76 -13.14
C ILE A 57 -0.88 -11.15 -12.59
N GLY A 58 -2.16 -11.51 -12.55
CA GLY A 58 -2.57 -12.84 -12.13
C GLY A 58 -4.05 -13.11 -12.34
N ILE A 59 -4.43 -14.38 -12.16
CA ILE A 59 -5.84 -14.78 -12.09
C ILE A 59 -6.24 -14.73 -10.61
N VAL A 60 -7.34 -14.04 -10.36
CA VAL A 60 -7.99 -13.97 -9.05
C VAL A 60 -9.36 -14.64 -9.10
N GLU A 61 -9.71 -15.25 -7.98
CA GLU A 61 -11.01 -15.86 -7.75
C GLU A 61 -11.95 -14.84 -7.12
N ALA A 62 -13.19 -14.78 -7.60
CA ALA A 62 -14.22 -13.91 -7.05
C ALA A 62 -14.99 -14.64 -5.94
N TYR A 63 -15.30 -13.91 -4.88
CA TYR A 63 -16.10 -14.34 -3.76
C TYR A 63 -17.22 -13.33 -3.53
N GLU A 64 -18.37 -13.82 -3.10
CA GLU A 64 -19.44 -12.98 -2.58
C GLU A 64 -19.00 -12.28 -1.28
N PRO A 65 -19.71 -11.21 -0.85
CA PRO A 65 -19.38 -10.50 0.38
C PRO A 65 -19.43 -11.40 1.63
N ASN A 66 -20.31 -12.41 1.61
CA ASN A 66 -20.48 -13.46 2.63
C ASN A 66 -19.29 -14.45 2.69
N GLY A 67 -18.41 -14.46 1.68
CA GLY A 67 -17.23 -15.33 1.59
C GLY A 67 -17.39 -16.56 0.69
N ASP A 68 -18.54 -16.76 0.04
CA ASP A 68 -18.78 -17.89 -0.85
C ASP A 68 -18.07 -17.69 -2.20
N LYS A 69 -17.42 -18.75 -2.70
CA LYS A 69 -16.67 -18.70 -3.96
C LYS A 69 -17.61 -18.74 -5.17
N ILE A 70 -17.38 -17.85 -6.12
CA ILE A 70 -18.13 -17.80 -7.38
C ILE A 70 -17.34 -18.58 -8.44
N LEU A 71 -17.74 -19.82 -8.67
CA LEU A 71 -16.98 -20.79 -9.48
C LEU A 71 -16.76 -20.36 -10.94
N ASP A 72 -17.71 -19.64 -11.53
CA ASP A 72 -17.67 -19.28 -12.96
C ASP A 72 -17.04 -17.91 -13.25
N ARG A 73 -16.51 -17.23 -12.22
CA ARG A 73 -16.06 -15.84 -12.31
C ARG A 73 -14.55 -15.69 -12.11
N ALA A 74 -13.79 -16.47 -12.87
CA ALA A 74 -12.35 -16.27 -12.98
C ALA A 74 -12.05 -14.91 -13.61
N THR A 75 -11.14 -14.16 -13.00
CA THR A 75 -10.88 -12.76 -13.35
C THR A 75 -9.38 -12.53 -13.46
N ALA A 76 -8.92 -11.99 -14.59
CA ALA A 76 -7.54 -11.54 -14.76
C ALA A 76 -7.40 -10.11 -14.25
N ILE A 77 -6.39 -9.85 -13.43
CA ILE A 77 -6.08 -8.52 -12.92
C ILE A 77 -4.65 -8.13 -13.25
N GLN A 78 -4.44 -6.86 -13.52
CA GLN A 78 -3.14 -6.22 -13.68
C GLN A 78 -3.10 -4.97 -12.80
N PHE A 79 -2.01 -4.79 -12.05
CA PHE A 79 -1.64 -3.53 -11.41
C PHE A 79 -0.29 -3.07 -11.93
N LYS A 80 -0.20 -1.86 -12.46
CA LYS A 80 1.05 -1.22 -12.85
C LYS A 80 1.44 -0.24 -11.77
N LEU A 81 2.43 -0.61 -10.96
CA LEU A 81 2.84 0.13 -9.79
C LEU A 81 4.19 0.81 -10.01
N HIS A 82 4.33 1.98 -9.42
CA HIS A 82 5.59 2.69 -9.29
C HIS A 82 5.68 3.28 -7.88
N LEU A 83 6.91 3.38 -7.39
CA LEU A 83 7.21 3.92 -6.08
C LEU A 83 6.93 5.41 -6.10
N ASP A 84 5.95 5.82 -5.30
CA ASP A 84 5.56 7.21 -5.12
C ASP A 84 6.28 7.82 -3.91
N ASP A 85 6.30 7.10 -2.78
CA ASP A 85 7.03 7.52 -1.58
C ASP A 85 7.98 6.41 -1.08
N PRO A 86 9.31 6.58 -1.21
CA PRO A 86 10.30 5.60 -0.76
C PRO A 86 10.37 5.45 0.77
N PHE A 87 9.95 6.44 1.55
CA PHE A 87 10.07 6.43 3.01
C PHE A 87 9.05 5.51 3.66
N VAL A 88 7.82 5.53 3.17
CA VAL A 88 6.73 4.67 3.64
C VAL A 88 6.45 3.47 2.72
N LYS A 89 7.28 3.28 1.68
CA LYS A 89 7.05 2.29 0.62
C LYS A 89 5.62 2.38 0.07
N ARG A 90 5.21 3.61 -0.25
CA ARG A 90 3.95 3.87 -0.92
C ARG A 90 4.16 3.74 -2.42
N TYR A 91 3.34 2.93 -3.03
CA TYR A 91 3.30 2.71 -4.46
C TYR A 91 1.98 3.26 -4.99
N GLN A 92 2.05 3.94 -6.13
CA GLN A 92 0.89 4.40 -6.87
C GLN A 92 0.86 3.73 -8.25
N GLY A 93 -0.29 3.71 -8.88
CA GLY A 93 -0.36 3.52 -10.32
C GLY A 93 -1.75 3.18 -10.81
N THR A 94 -1.81 2.30 -11.80
CA THR A 94 -3.06 1.99 -12.52
C THR A 94 -3.39 0.50 -12.44
N GLY A 95 -4.67 0.17 -12.59
CA GLY A 95 -5.18 -1.19 -12.56
C GLY A 95 -6.06 -1.52 -13.75
N LYS A 96 -6.11 -2.80 -14.11
CA LYS A 96 -7.05 -3.33 -15.10
C LYS A 96 -7.61 -4.65 -14.62
N LEU A 97 -8.90 -4.89 -14.83
CA LEU A 97 -9.59 -6.09 -14.42
C LEU A 97 -10.45 -6.62 -15.56
N PHE A 98 -10.24 -7.86 -15.95
CA PHE A 98 -11.03 -8.54 -16.96
C PHE A 98 -11.67 -9.79 -16.36
N THR A 99 -12.99 -9.80 -16.24
CA THR A 99 -13.73 -10.95 -15.76
C THR A 99 -14.23 -11.77 -16.95
N ARG A 100 -14.11 -13.10 -16.84
CA ARG A 100 -14.64 -14.03 -17.85
C ARG A 100 -16.10 -13.71 -18.16
N GLY A 101 -16.41 -13.57 -19.44
CA GLY A 101 -17.77 -13.26 -19.91
C GLY A 101 -18.08 -11.77 -20.06
N ASN A 102 -17.22 -10.87 -19.59
CA ASN A 102 -17.35 -9.43 -19.90
C ASN A 102 -16.80 -9.12 -21.30
N ALA A 103 -17.40 -8.12 -21.96
CA ALA A 103 -16.97 -7.69 -23.29
C ALA A 103 -15.63 -6.91 -23.24
N GLU A 104 -15.42 -6.10 -22.20
CA GLU A 104 -14.25 -5.24 -22.08
C GLU A 104 -13.64 -5.27 -20.66
N PRO A 105 -12.31 -5.04 -20.53
CA PRO A 105 -11.68 -4.83 -19.24
C PRO A 105 -12.17 -3.55 -18.57
N ARG A 106 -12.26 -3.57 -17.23
CA ARG A 106 -12.45 -2.39 -16.39
C ARG A 106 -11.09 -1.78 -16.05
N PHE A 107 -11.05 -0.45 -15.96
CA PHE A 107 -9.82 0.30 -15.70
C PHE A 107 -9.93 1.05 -14.37
N TYR A 108 -8.83 1.06 -13.62
CA TYR A 108 -8.67 1.78 -12.36
C TYR A 108 -7.51 2.75 -12.54
N ASN A 109 -7.80 4.04 -12.38
CA ASN A 109 -6.82 5.08 -12.64
C ASN A 109 -5.95 5.40 -11.42
N ASP A 110 -6.39 5.01 -10.23
CA ASP A 110 -5.67 5.31 -9.00
C ASP A 110 -5.61 4.11 -8.06
N VAL A 111 -4.44 3.48 -8.02
CA VAL A 111 -4.15 2.30 -7.20
C VAL A 111 -3.05 2.67 -6.23
N HIS A 112 -3.35 2.67 -4.92
CA HIS A 112 -2.39 3.00 -3.87
C HIS A 112 -2.12 1.80 -2.99
N PHE A 113 -0.86 1.41 -2.86
CA PHE A 113 -0.43 0.36 -1.93
C PHE A 113 0.64 0.86 -0.98
N MET A 114 0.63 0.35 0.23
CA MET A 114 1.69 0.52 1.23
C MET A 114 2.15 -0.86 1.69
N ILE A 115 3.47 -1.05 1.76
CA ILE A 115 4.09 -2.28 2.23
C ILE A 115 4.84 -1.97 3.53
N ASN A 116 4.41 -2.56 4.64
CA ASN A 116 5.05 -2.33 5.93
C ASN A 116 6.32 -3.18 6.11
N SER A 117 6.99 -3.06 7.26
CA SER A 117 8.24 -3.76 7.56
C SER A 117 8.08 -5.28 7.75
N GLN A 118 6.85 -5.78 7.87
CA GLN A 118 6.50 -7.20 7.94
C GLN A 118 6.00 -7.74 6.59
N ASP A 119 6.22 -7.00 5.50
CA ASP A 119 5.76 -7.32 4.15
C ASP A 119 4.23 -7.43 4.00
N VAL A 120 3.47 -6.91 4.96
CA VAL A 120 2.01 -6.84 4.88
C VAL A 120 1.64 -5.69 3.96
N LEU A 121 0.73 -5.99 3.04
CA LEU A 121 0.18 -5.04 2.10
C LEU A 121 -1.17 -4.52 2.59
N SER A 122 -1.30 -3.21 2.58
CA SER A 122 -2.56 -2.48 2.74
C SER A 122 -2.64 -1.39 1.70
N GLY A 123 -3.84 -1.09 1.21
CA GLY A 123 -4.00 -0.01 0.25
C GLY A 123 -5.45 0.20 -0.16
N SER A 124 -5.64 1.10 -1.11
CA SER A 124 -6.92 1.37 -1.73
C SER A 124 -6.81 1.31 -3.25
N VAL A 125 -7.90 0.90 -3.89
CA VAL A 125 -8.08 1.02 -5.33
C VAL A 125 -9.27 1.94 -5.53
N SER A 126 -9.06 3.08 -6.19
CA SER A 126 -10.13 3.93 -6.66
C SER A 126 -10.10 3.98 -8.20
N GLY A 127 -11.28 4.03 -8.78
CA GLY A 127 -11.40 4.03 -10.23
C GLY A 127 -12.64 4.80 -10.62
N THR A 128 -12.45 5.73 -11.55
CA THR A 128 -13.54 6.23 -12.38
C THR A 128 -13.90 5.12 -13.36
N THR A 129 -14.86 4.28 -13.01
CA THR A 129 -15.67 3.61 -14.03
C THR A 129 -16.32 4.70 -14.89
N MET A 130 -16.48 4.46 -16.19
CA MET A 130 -17.10 5.43 -17.11
C MET A 130 -18.59 5.72 -16.81
N SER A 131 -19.11 5.29 -15.66
CA SER A 131 -20.49 5.53 -15.24
C SER A 131 -20.53 6.74 -14.31
N PRO A 132 -21.31 7.80 -14.60
CA PRO A 132 -21.45 9.00 -13.77
C PRO A 132 -21.96 8.76 -12.34
N ASP A 133 -22.43 7.53 -12.05
CA ASP A 133 -23.02 7.11 -10.78
C ASP A 133 -22.05 6.33 -9.88
N ASP A 134 -20.81 6.06 -10.33
CA ASP A 134 -19.84 5.37 -9.50
C ASP A 134 -19.09 6.38 -8.63
N HIS A 135 -19.57 6.54 -7.40
CA HIS A 135 -18.87 7.22 -6.34
C HIS A 135 -17.46 6.64 -6.15
N ASP A 136 -16.49 7.52 -5.89
CA ASP A 136 -15.16 7.21 -5.35
C ASP A 136 -15.31 6.22 -4.19
N SER A 137 -15.25 4.94 -4.52
CA SER A 137 -15.29 3.87 -3.54
C SER A 137 -13.84 3.53 -3.31
N ASP A 138 -13.29 4.03 -2.19
CA ASP A 138 -12.01 3.57 -1.68
C ASP A 138 -12.14 2.08 -1.35
N VAL A 139 -11.71 1.25 -2.29
CA VAL A 139 -11.77 -0.20 -2.14
C VAL A 139 -10.53 -0.68 -1.42
N ASP A 140 -10.71 -1.17 -0.20
CA ASP A 140 -9.64 -1.81 0.58
C ASP A 140 -9.03 -2.99 -0.19
N ILE A 141 -7.72 -2.92 -0.41
CA ILE A 141 -6.88 -4.06 -0.78
C ILE A 141 -6.03 -4.50 0.41
N LYS A 142 -5.97 -5.81 0.65
CA LYS A 142 -5.17 -6.43 1.70
C LYS A 142 -4.45 -7.63 1.13
N GLY A 143 -3.25 -7.86 1.64
CA GLY A 143 -2.41 -8.93 1.13
C GLY A 143 -1.09 -9.05 1.83
N THR A 144 -0.20 -9.79 1.18
CA THR A 144 1.19 -9.93 1.60
C THR A 144 2.05 -9.81 0.36
N PHE A 145 3.06 -8.96 0.45
CA PHE A 145 4.10 -8.89 -0.55
C PHE A 145 5.17 -9.93 -0.23
N GLN A 146 5.64 -10.65 -1.22
CA GLN A 146 6.81 -11.51 -1.10
C GLN A 146 7.68 -11.24 -2.31
N LYS A 147 8.98 -11.55 -2.22
CA LYS A 147 9.89 -11.37 -3.35
C LYS A 147 9.30 -12.07 -4.59
N ASN A 148 8.99 -11.30 -5.63
CA ASN A 148 8.38 -11.72 -6.91
C ASN A 148 6.94 -12.25 -6.84
N LYS A 149 6.21 -12.06 -5.73
CA LYS A 149 4.81 -12.50 -5.59
C LYS A 149 3.99 -11.50 -4.80
N PHE A 150 2.79 -11.23 -5.29
CA PHE A 150 1.83 -10.35 -4.64
C PHE A 150 0.60 -11.16 -4.28
N VAL A 151 0.43 -11.50 -3.01
CA VAL A 151 -0.71 -12.31 -2.54
C VAL A 151 -1.84 -11.37 -2.15
N VAL A 152 -2.93 -11.38 -2.93
CA VAL A 152 -4.16 -10.64 -2.64
C VAL A 152 -5.05 -11.51 -1.75
N SER A 153 -5.18 -11.14 -0.48
CA SER A 153 -6.07 -11.83 0.47
C SER A 153 -7.47 -11.24 0.47
N GLN A 154 -7.60 -9.98 0.07
CA GLN A 154 -8.86 -9.31 -0.15
C GLN A 154 -8.67 -8.12 -1.08
N LEU A 155 -9.49 -8.04 -2.11
CA LEU A 155 -9.67 -6.85 -2.94
C LEU A 155 -11.18 -6.69 -3.15
N ALA A 156 -11.79 -5.69 -2.53
CA ALA A 156 -13.25 -5.57 -2.44
C ALA A 156 -13.85 -4.67 -3.54
N LEU A 157 -13.80 -5.10 -4.81
CA LEU A 157 -14.30 -4.28 -5.92
C LEU A 157 -15.81 -4.48 -6.10
N HIS A 158 -16.59 -3.45 -5.76
CA HIS A 158 -18.05 -3.43 -5.75
C HIS A 158 -18.65 -4.61 -4.93
N ASP A 159 -19.46 -5.47 -5.58
CA ASP A 159 -20.19 -6.57 -4.95
C ASP A 159 -19.33 -7.80 -4.64
N TYR A 160 -18.04 -7.80 -4.98
CA TYR A 160 -17.21 -8.98 -4.90
C TYR A 160 -15.88 -8.74 -4.19
N LYS A 161 -15.43 -9.78 -3.49
CA LYS A 161 -14.09 -9.87 -2.92
C LYS A 161 -13.25 -10.75 -3.83
N TYR A 162 -12.10 -10.26 -4.27
CA TYR A 162 -11.17 -11.02 -5.08
C TYR A 162 -10.01 -11.51 -4.21
N ARG A 163 -9.56 -12.74 -4.46
CA ARG A 163 -8.37 -13.33 -3.83
C ARG A 163 -7.53 -14.07 -4.85
N GLY A 164 -6.22 -14.03 -4.70
CA GLY A 164 -5.32 -14.76 -5.58
C GLY A 164 -3.88 -14.30 -5.44
N VAL A 165 -3.06 -14.70 -6.41
CA VAL A 165 -1.63 -14.39 -6.44
C VAL A 165 -1.31 -13.71 -7.76
N LEU A 166 -0.61 -12.58 -7.69
CA LEU A 166 -0.10 -11.87 -8.85
C LEU A 166 1.41 -12.06 -8.92
N HIS A 167 1.90 -12.08 -10.14
CA HIS A 167 3.30 -12.24 -10.50
C HIS A 167 3.76 -11.04 -11.33
N LEU A 168 5.04 -10.76 -11.28
CA LEU A 168 5.63 -9.72 -12.12
C LEU A 168 5.53 -10.16 -13.59
N GLY A 169 5.04 -9.28 -14.46
CA GLY A 169 4.79 -9.55 -15.88
C GLY A 169 4.68 -8.27 -16.69
N ASN A 170 3.99 -8.33 -17.83
CA ASN A 170 3.79 -7.22 -18.76
C ASN A 170 2.40 -7.26 -19.46
N ASP A 171 2.13 -6.28 -20.32
CA ASP A 171 0.84 -6.21 -21.03
C ASP A 171 0.53 -7.42 -21.90
N ALA A 172 1.54 -8.09 -22.48
CA ALA A 172 1.33 -9.31 -23.26
C ALA A 172 0.91 -10.48 -22.37
N ASP A 173 1.50 -10.62 -21.18
CA ASP A 173 1.10 -11.64 -20.20
C ASP A 173 -0.35 -11.44 -19.76
N TYR A 174 -0.75 -10.19 -19.51
CA TYR A 174 -2.13 -9.85 -19.18
C TYR A 174 -3.10 -10.23 -20.31
N GLN A 175 -2.78 -9.86 -21.56
CA GLN A 175 -3.60 -10.23 -22.72
C GLN A 175 -3.68 -11.75 -22.91
N ALA A 176 -2.60 -12.48 -22.66
CA ALA A 176 -2.60 -13.94 -22.70
C ALA A 176 -3.56 -14.54 -21.66
N LEU A 177 -3.60 -14.00 -20.44
CA LEU A 177 -4.57 -14.41 -19.42
C LEU A 177 -6.01 -14.11 -19.85
N CYS A 178 -6.29 -12.90 -20.35
CA CYS A 178 -7.62 -12.53 -20.86
C CYS A 178 -8.08 -13.48 -21.97
N ASN A 179 -7.19 -13.80 -22.91
CA ASN A 179 -7.48 -14.75 -23.99
C ASN A 179 -7.74 -16.16 -23.46
N SER A 180 -6.97 -16.64 -22.47
CA SER A 180 -7.21 -17.96 -21.89
C SER A 180 -8.56 -18.09 -21.19
N LEU A 181 -9.04 -17.00 -20.57
CA LEU A 181 -10.33 -16.95 -19.88
C LEU A 181 -11.50 -16.96 -20.89
N ASN A 182 -11.30 -16.37 -22.07
CA ASN A 182 -12.29 -16.37 -23.15
C ASN A 182 -12.28 -17.67 -23.97
N GLY A 183 -11.08 -18.22 -24.26
CA GLY A 183 -10.90 -19.44 -25.04
C GLY A 183 -11.35 -20.74 -24.35
N THR A 184 -11.65 -20.70 -23.05
CA THR A 184 -12.21 -21.86 -22.33
C THR A 184 -13.68 -22.14 -22.66
N LYS A 185 -14.35 -21.31 -23.49
CA LYS A 185 -15.73 -21.57 -23.96
C LYS A 185 -15.85 -22.74 -24.95
N ASP A 186 -14.76 -23.20 -25.59
CA ASP A 186 -14.86 -24.16 -26.69
C ASP A 186 -14.57 -25.63 -26.30
N SER A 187 -14.21 -25.93 -25.05
CA SER A 187 -13.87 -27.32 -24.66
C SER A 187 -14.98 -28.11 -23.96
N SER A 188 -16.09 -27.46 -23.58
CA SER A 188 -17.21 -28.12 -22.86
C SER A 188 -18.46 -28.37 -23.71
N ALA A 189 -18.42 -28.10 -25.02
CA ALA A 189 -19.54 -28.34 -25.94
C ALA A 189 -19.36 -29.61 -26.81
N SER A 190 -18.38 -30.46 -26.50
CA SER A 190 -18.10 -31.73 -27.20
C SER A 190 -18.01 -32.88 -26.20
N ARG A 191 -19.10 -33.22 -25.52
CA ARG A 191 -19.37 -34.56 -25.00
C ARG A 191 -20.87 -34.84 -24.99
#